data_AF-A0A1V4YQW2-F1
#
_entry.id   AF-A0A1V4YQW2-F1
#
_cell.length_a   1.000
_cell.length_b   1.000
_cell.length_c   1.000
_cell.angle_alpha   90.00
_cell.angle_beta   90.00
_cell.angle_gamma   90.00
#
_symmetry.space_group_name_H-M   'P 1'
#
loop_
_entity.id
_entity.type
_entity.pdbx_description
1 polymer ?
#
loop_
_entity_poly.entity_id
_entity_poly.type
_entity_poly.pdbx_seq_one_letter_code
_entity_poly.pdbx_strand_id
1 'polypeptide(L)'
;MDHFILLGDIYDFWRRNNADLIKENDEIMAKLNDLKAKNIYYVAGNHDYYILDLNKKYNHEYEGIISKYLRLEDGGESFFFIHGYEMEAILWEFPASLQMYEQFSKEMCYNKDETGGFLSKIWDINQYFGKKRRFVNDMNKLPHKREIEKVDEFALTTGKYALLGMKPHETLIFGHTHRPFINEAKKVANTGSWIDELPKNEQNSYIEIEDGKMELKYFKH
;
A
#
# COMPACT_ATOMS: atom_id res chain seq x y z
N MET A 1 22.04 -7.21 -3.02
CA MET A 1 20.62 -7.03 -3.37
C MET A 1 20.52 -5.91 -4.37
N ASP A 2 20.02 -6.20 -5.58
CA ASP A 2 19.92 -5.22 -6.66
C ASP A 2 18.74 -4.26 -6.49
N HIS A 3 17.59 -4.77 -6.03
CA HIS A 3 16.37 -4.00 -5.82
C HIS A 3 15.77 -4.32 -4.45
N PHE A 4 15.40 -3.28 -3.71
CA PHE A 4 14.61 -3.39 -2.48
C PHE A 4 13.35 -2.55 -2.63
N ILE A 5 12.19 -3.15 -2.39
CA ILE A 5 10.89 -2.52 -2.67
C ILE A 5 10.10 -2.44 -1.36
N LEU A 6 9.83 -1.21 -0.93
CA LEU A 6 8.91 -0.88 0.14
C LEU A 6 7.53 -0.70 -0.47
N LEU A 7 6.62 -1.64 -0.20
CA LEU A 7 5.31 -1.72 -0.86
C LEU A 7 4.21 -1.02 -0.07
N GLY A 8 4.47 0.22 0.33
CA GLY A 8 3.52 1.13 0.98
C GLY A 8 3.18 0.78 2.42
N ASP A 9 2.52 1.72 3.08
CA ASP A 9 2.19 1.69 4.51
C ASP A 9 3.40 1.42 5.42
N ILE A 10 4.57 1.94 5.04
CA ILE A 10 5.79 1.89 5.88
C ILE A 10 5.64 2.85 7.06
N TYR A 11 4.93 3.95 6.84
CA TYR A 11 4.58 4.92 7.86
C TYR A 11 3.07 4.98 8.04
N ASP A 12 2.60 4.92 9.29
CA ASP A 12 1.21 5.22 9.60
C ASP A 12 1.03 6.72 9.91
N PHE A 13 0.97 7.54 8.85
CA PHE A 13 0.72 8.98 9.00
C PHE A 13 -0.75 9.31 9.24
N TRP A 14 -1.66 8.35 9.07
CA TRP A 14 -3.07 8.59 9.27
C TRP A 14 -3.38 8.99 10.71
N ARG A 15 -4.00 10.16 10.89
CA ARG A 15 -4.48 10.66 12.19
C ARG A 15 -3.38 10.88 13.23
N ARG A 16 -2.11 10.95 12.81
CA ARG A 16 -0.97 11.12 13.70
C ARG A 16 -0.18 12.37 13.37
N ASN A 17 0.61 12.83 14.33
CA ASN A 17 1.63 13.83 14.05
C ASN A 17 2.83 13.14 13.37
N ASN A 18 3.05 13.44 12.08
CA ASN A 18 4.15 12.86 11.32
C ASN A 18 5.52 13.08 11.98
N ALA A 19 5.75 14.27 12.57
CA ALA A 19 7.03 14.55 13.23
C ALA A 19 7.23 13.72 14.50
N ASP A 20 6.16 13.43 15.24
CA ASP A 20 6.25 12.62 16.46
C ASP A 20 6.41 11.14 16.07
N LEU A 21 5.69 10.67 15.04
CA LEU A 21 5.85 9.31 14.49
C LEU A 21 7.30 9.05 14.07
N ILE A 22 7.91 9.96 13.31
CA ILE A 22 9.30 9.78 12.85
C ILE A 22 10.26 9.75 14.05
N LYS A 23 10.07 10.62 15.05
CA LYS A 23 10.91 10.64 16.26
C LYS A 23 10.78 9.37 17.09
N GLU A 24 9.56 8.86 17.25
CA GLU A 24 9.30 7.60 17.97
C GLU A 24 9.97 6.40 17.28
N ASN A 25 10.16 6.47 15.96
CA ASN A 25 10.69 5.39 15.13
C ASN A 25 12.08 5.71 14.56
N ASP A 26 12.84 6.63 15.18
CA ASP A 26 14.13 7.12 14.66
C ASP A 26 15.13 5.99 14.40
N GLU A 27 15.16 4.96 15.26
CA GLU A 27 16.03 3.78 15.06
C GLU A 27 15.68 3.01 13.79
N ILE A 28 14.39 2.91 13.44
CA ILE A 28 13.93 2.26 12.20
C ILE A 28 14.36 3.11 11.00
N MET A 29 14.22 4.44 11.10
CA MET A 29 14.66 5.35 10.03
C MET A 29 16.15 5.24 9.77
N ALA A 30 16.96 5.19 10.83
CA ALA A 30 18.40 5.00 10.73
C ALA A 30 18.72 3.69 9.99
N LYS A 31 18.06 2.58 10.35
CA LYS A 31 18.24 1.29 9.67
C LYS A 31 17.83 1.34 8.20
N LEU A 32 16.73 2.01 7.87
CA LEU A 32 16.27 2.17 6.49
C LEU A 32 17.27 2.99 5.66
N ASN A 33 17.85 4.04 6.23
CA ASN A 33 18.88 4.86 5.58
C ASN A 33 20.20 4.10 5.40
N ASP A 34 20.52 3.17 6.30
CA ASP A 34 21.72 2.33 6.22
C ASP A 34 21.55 1.10 5.32
N LEU A 35 20.37 0.89 4.72
CA LEU A 35 20.11 -0.25 3.83
C LEU A 35 21.01 -0.20 2.61
N LYS A 36 21.85 -1.23 2.47
CA LYS A 36 22.73 -1.41 1.30
C LYS A 36 22.01 -2.15 0.19
N ALA A 37 21.17 -1.42 -0.55
CA ALA A 37 20.59 -1.87 -1.81
C ALA A 37 21.11 -1.00 -2.96
N LYS A 38 21.30 -1.58 -4.15
CA LYS A 38 21.68 -0.78 -5.33
C LYS A 38 20.55 0.17 -5.74
N ASN A 39 19.30 -0.28 -5.62
CA ASN A 39 18.11 0.53 -5.85
C ASN A 39 17.09 0.30 -4.73
N ILE A 40 16.59 1.39 -4.15
CA ILE A 40 15.48 1.37 -3.19
C ILE A 40 14.27 2.01 -3.86
N TYR A 41 13.14 1.30 -3.86
CA TYR A 41 11.87 1.80 -4.37
C TYR A 41 10.87 1.90 -3.23
N TYR A 42 10.08 2.97 -3.25
CA TYR A 42 8.99 3.19 -2.32
C TYR A 42 7.70 3.36 -3.13
N VAL A 43 6.85 2.34 -3.11
CA VAL A 43 5.51 2.43 -3.66
C VAL A 43 4.60 2.97 -2.56
N ALA A 44 3.97 4.12 -2.75
CA ALA A 44 3.14 4.75 -1.72
C ALA A 44 1.87 3.93 -1.43
N GLY A 45 1.59 3.69 -0.16
CA GLY A 45 0.33 3.13 0.33
C GLY A 45 -0.68 4.20 0.67
N ASN A 46 -1.80 3.80 1.25
CA ASN A 46 -2.84 4.75 1.64
C ASN A 46 -2.49 5.46 2.95
N HIS A 47 -1.81 4.80 3.89
CA HIS A 47 -1.45 5.39 5.19
C HIS A 47 -0.29 6.39 5.12
N ASP A 48 0.58 6.26 4.11
CA ASP A 48 1.75 7.11 3.89
C ASP A 48 1.69 7.93 2.59
N TYR A 49 0.50 8.05 1.99
CA TYR A 49 0.28 8.66 0.68
C TYR A 49 0.94 10.05 0.49
N TYR A 50 1.06 10.82 1.58
CA TYR A 50 1.74 12.12 1.61
C TYR A 50 3.21 12.06 1.13
N ILE A 51 3.87 10.91 1.18
CA ILE A 51 5.25 10.74 0.72
C ILE A 51 5.43 11.14 -0.76
N LEU A 52 4.40 10.98 -1.58
CA LEU A 52 4.40 11.41 -2.99
C LEU A 52 4.53 12.94 -3.14
N ASP A 53 3.87 13.71 -2.27
CA ASP A 53 3.96 15.17 -2.28
C ASP A 53 5.31 15.66 -1.76
N LEU A 54 5.86 14.99 -0.73
CA LEU A 54 7.21 15.28 -0.24
C LEU A 54 8.24 15.07 -1.34
N ASN A 55 8.16 13.93 -2.02
CA ASN A 55 9.02 13.59 -3.13
C ASN A 55 8.97 14.63 -4.26
N LYS A 56 7.76 15.05 -4.64
CA LYS A 56 7.55 16.11 -5.64
C LYS A 56 8.08 17.48 -5.18
N LYS A 57 7.93 17.81 -3.90
CA LYS A 57 8.33 19.11 -3.34
C LYS A 57 9.85 19.26 -3.28
N TYR A 58 10.56 18.20 -2.90
CA TYR A 58 12.02 18.22 -2.70
C TYR A 58 12.79 17.57 -3.86
N ASN A 59 12.14 17.37 -5.00
CA ASN A 59 12.76 16.94 -6.27
C ASN A 59 13.67 15.71 -6.14
N HIS A 60 13.21 14.68 -5.42
CA HIS A 60 13.89 13.38 -5.32
C HIS A 60 15.29 13.39 -4.69
N GLU A 61 15.61 14.32 -3.78
CA GLU A 61 16.91 14.30 -3.07
C GLU A 61 17.08 13.13 -2.09
N TYR A 62 15.98 12.46 -1.71
CA TYR A 62 16.02 11.25 -0.90
C TYR A 62 16.43 10.05 -1.76
N GLU A 63 17.29 9.15 -1.24
CA GLU A 63 17.93 8.04 -1.96
C GLU A 63 16.99 6.88 -2.39
N GLY A 64 15.71 7.16 -2.64
CA GLY A 64 14.72 6.19 -3.07
C GLY A 64 13.85 6.67 -4.24
N ILE A 65 13.48 5.75 -5.12
CA ILE A 65 12.52 6.00 -6.20
C ILE A 65 11.11 5.87 -5.63
N ILE A 66 10.48 7.00 -5.36
CA ILE A 66 9.13 7.06 -4.79
C ILE A 66 8.09 7.20 -5.91
N SER A 67 7.11 6.29 -5.96
CA SER A 67 6.08 6.25 -7.00
C SER A 67 4.74 5.67 -6.48
N LYS A 68 3.68 5.76 -7.29
CA LYS A 68 2.39 5.10 -7.00
C LYS A 68 2.38 3.62 -7.37
N TYR A 69 3.18 3.26 -8.37
CA TYR A 69 3.33 1.91 -8.86
C TYR A 69 4.74 1.76 -9.42
N LEU A 70 5.18 0.53 -9.57
CA LEU A 70 6.49 0.20 -10.13
C LEU A 70 6.34 -0.95 -11.13
N ARG A 71 7.14 -0.92 -12.19
CA ARG A 71 7.33 -2.05 -13.10
C ARG A 71 8.80 -2.39 -13.14
N LEU A 72 9.12 -3.66 -12.95
CA LEU A 72 10.47 -4.20 -13.09
C LEU A 72 10.43 -5.48 -13.92
N GLU A 73 11.59 -5.86 -14.44
CA GLU A 73 11.79 -7.12 -15.13
C GLU A 73 12.93 -7.88 -14.45
N ASP A 74 12.76 -9.19 -14.31
CA ASP A 74 13.77 -10.10 -13.75
C ASP A 74 13.58 -11.49 -14.37
N GLY A 75 14.67 -12.16 -14.76
CA GLY A 75 14.61 -13.48 -15.40
C GLY A 75 13.77 -13.57 -16.68
N GLY A 76 13.49 -12.44 -17.35
CA GLY A 76 12.59 -12.37 -18.51
C GLY A 76 11.09 -12.30 -18.17
N GLU A 77 10.73 -12.28 -16.88
CA GLU A 77 9.38 -12.02 -16.40
C GLU A 77 9.19 -10.53 -16.06
N SER A 78 7.95 -10.04 -16.19
CA SER A 78 7.60 -8.66 -15.86
C SER A 78 6.72 -8.60 -14.62
N PHE A 79 7.05 -7.69 -13.71
CA PHE A 79 6.39 -7.54 -12.41
C PHE A 79 5.77 -6.15 -12.29
N PHE A 80 4.53 -6.08 -11.83
CA PHE A 80 3.79 -4.85 -11.57
C PHE A 80 3.47 -4.75 -10.08
N PHE A 81 4.04 -3.74 -9.44
CA PHE A 81 3.92 -3.49 -8.01
C PHE A 81 2.99 -2.32 -7.75
N ILE A 82 2.00 -2.54 -6.89
CA ILE A 82 1.10 -1.52 -6.33
C ILE A 82 0.92 -1.78 -4.84
N HIS A 83 0.39 -0.83 -4.07
CA HIS A 83 0.12 -1.10 -2.67
C HIS A 83 -1.06 -2.06 -2.48
N GLY A 84 -2.18 -1.84 -3.18
CA GLY A 84 -3.37 -2.70 -3.13
C GLY A 84 -4.65 -1.97 -2.75
N TYR A 85 -4.58 -0.76 -2.19
CA TYR A 85 -5.77 0.07 -1.92
C TYR A 85 -6.52 0.43 -3.22
N GLU A 86 -5.84 0.38 -4.37
CA GLU A 86 -6.43 0.61 -5.68
C GLU A 86 -7.56 -0.39 -5.96
N MET A 87 -7.34 -1.66 -5.60
CA MET A 87 -8.33 -2.73 -5.76
C MET A 87 -9.49 -2.57 -4.79
N GLU A 88 -9.23 -2.15 -3.56
CA GLU A 88 -10.29 -1.81 -2.61
C GLU A 88 -11.17 -0.66 -3.13
N ALA A 89 -10.55 0.39 -3.67
CA ALA A 89 -11.26 1.53 -4.26
C ALA A 89 -12.13 1.12 -5.46
N ILE A 90 -11.64 0.19 -6.30
CA ILE A 90 -12.41 -0.38 -7.43
C ILE A 90 -13.62 -1.17 -6.94
N LEU A 91 -13.42 -2.06 -5.97
CA LEU A 91 -14.45 -3.01 -5.51
C LEU A 91 -15.60 -2.37 -4.75
N TRP A 92 -15.35 -1.24 -4.09
CA TRP A 92 -16.37 -0.62 -3.24
C TRP A 92 -17.51 0.04 -4.01
N GLU A 93 -17.52 -0.02 -5.35
CA GLU A 93 -18.53 0.61 -6.23
C GLU A 93 -18.93 2.00 -5.72
N PHE A 94 -17.97 2.73 -5.16
CA PHE A 94 -18.22 4.07 -4.66
C PHE A 94 -18.58 4.91 -5.88
N PRO A 95 -19.47 5.90 -5.79
CA PRO A 95 -19.38 7.05 -6.67
C PRO A 95 -18.06 7.87 -6.52
N ALA A 96 -16.91 7.23 -6.19
CA ALA A 96 -15.61 7.84 -5.97
C ALA A 96 -14.63 7.14 -6.88
N SER A 97 -14.09 7.91 -7.80
CA SER A 97 -12.88 7.55 -8.51
C SER A 97 -11.77 7.21 -7.52
N LEU A 98 -10.82 6.39 -7.96
CA LEU A 98 -9.53 6.18 -7.28
C LEU A 98 -8.93 7.50 -6.76
N GLN A 99 -9.04 8.58 -7.54
CA GLN A 99 -8.57 9.92 -7.18
C GLN A 99 -9.17 10.45 -5.88
N MET A 100 -10.43 10.14 -5.59
CA MET A 100 -11.09 10.58 -4.36
C MET A 100 -10.58 9.79 -3.15
N TYR A 101 -10.35 8.47 -3.32
CA TYR A 101 -9.75 7.64 -2.27
C TYR A 101 -8.33 8.12 -1.96
N GLU A 102 -7.56 8.44 -3.00
CA GLU A 102 -6.22 9.01 -2.89
C GLU A 102 -6.21 10.37 -2.19
N GLN A 103 -7.12 11.28 -2.56
CA GLN A 103 -7.25 12.57 -1.89
C GLN A 103 -7.62 12.41 -0.41
N PHE A 104 -8.52 11.47 -0.11
CA PHE A 104 -8.87 11.13 1.25
C PHE A 104 -7.66 10.61 2.05
N SER A 105 -6.91 9.67 1.46
CA SER A 105 -5.70 9.07 2.04
C SER A 105 -4.65 10.14 2.35
N LYS A 106 -4.47 11.09 1.44
CA LYS A 106 -3.64 12.28 1.65
C LYS A 106 -4.12 13.14 2.81
N GLU A 107 -5.39 13.54 2.84
CA GLU A 107 -5.92 14.39 3.90
C GLU A 107 -5.75 13.77 5.29
N MET A 108 -5.88 12.44 5.37
CA MET A 108 -5.67 11.67 6.59
C MET A 108 -4.26 11.76 7.15
N CYS A 109 -3.25 11.95 6.29
CA CYS A 109 -1.85 12.14 6.69
C CYS A 109 -1.54 13.50 7.37
N TYR A 110 -2.49 14.44 7.39
CA TYR A 110 -2.30 15.79 7.96
C TYR A 110 -3.21 16.10 9.14
N ASN A 111 -4.20 15.26 9.41
CA ASN A 111 -5.15 15.49 10.48
C ASN A 111 -4.62 14.80 11.74
N LYS A 112 -4.66 15.47 12.90
CA LYS A 112 -4.39 14.86 14.22
C LYS A 112 -5.67 14.51 14.98
N ASP A 113 -6.83 14.81 14.40
CA ASP A 113 -8.08 14.87 15.13
C ASP A 113 -8.77 13.52 15.26
N GLU A 114 -8.78 13.00 16.49
CA GLU A 114 -9.64 11.89 16.92
C GLU A 114 -11.11 12.31 17.14
N THR A 115 -11.46 13.60 17.11
CA THR A 115 -12.74 14.09 17.69
C THR A 115 -13.61 15.03 16.82
N GLY A 116 -13.36 15.20 15.52
CA GLY A 116 -14.37 15.82 14.63
C GLY A 116 -13.93 16.60 13.39
N GLY A 117 -12.68 17.07 13.31
CA GLY A 117 -12.18 17.81 12.14
C GLY A 117 -12.15 16.97 10.86
N PHE A 118 -11.78 15.69 11.00
CA PHE A 118 -11.83 14.70 9.93
C PHE A 118 -13.23 14.54 9.33
N LEU A 119 -14.27 14.48 10.17
CA LEU A 119 -15.66 14.41 9.72
C LEU A 119 -16.03 15.64 8.89
N SER A 120 -15.64 16.85 9.29
CA SER A 120 -15.95 18.09 8.55
C SER A 120 -15.30 18.14 7.15
N LYS A 121 -14.02 17.77 7.02
CA LYS A 121 -13.33 17.71 5.71
C LYS A 121 -13.88 16.62 4.80
N ILE A 122 -14.19 15.45 5.35
CA ILE A 122 -14.94 14.43 4.60
C ILE A 122 -16.32 14.99 4.24
N TRP A 123 -16.98 15.77 5.11
CA TRP A 123 -18.26 16.46 4.91
C TRP A 123 -18.24 17.58 3.86
N ASP A 124 -17.08 18.09 3.46
CA ASP A 124 -16.97 18.95 2.28
C ASP A 124 -16.89 18.14 0.99
N ILE A 125 -16.18 17.00 1.02
CA ILE A 125 -16.33 15.94 0.01
C ILE A 125 -17.80 15.45 0.01
N ASN A 126 -18.49 15.51 1.18
CA ASN A 126 -19.95 15.52 1.42
C ASN A 126 -20.89 15.89 0.28
N GLN A 127 -20.77 17.16 -0.12
CA GLN A 127 -21.82 17.96 -0.73
C GLN A 127 -22.23 17.45 -2.12
N TYR A 128 -21.48 16.49 -2.66
CA TYR A 128 -21.66 16.00 -4.01
C TYR A 128 -22.33 14.62 -4.16
N PHE A 129 -22.29 13.71 -3.17
CA PHE A 129 -22.80 12.34 -3.39
C PHE A 129 -23.34 11.63 -2.13
N GLY A 130 -24.64 11.33 -2.14
CA GLY A 130 -25.40 10.74 -1.03
C GLY A 130 -25.30 9.21 -0.89
N LYS A 131 -24.15 8.68 -0.45
CA LYS A 131 -23.99 7.28 0.04
C LYS A 131 -22.89 7.10 1.11
N LYS A 132 -22.78 8.00 2.08
CA LYS A 132 -21.53 8.19 2.86
C LYS A 132 -21.42 7.57 4.25
N ARG A 133 -22.49 6.98 4.79
CA ARG A 133 -22.46 6.44 6.16
C ARG A 133 -21.62 5.16 6.30
N ARG A 134 -21.56 4.33 5.25
CA ARG A 134 -20.83 3.05 5.26
C ARG A 134 -19.30 3.25 5.15
N PHE A 135 -18.85 4.11 4.25
CA PHE A 135 -17.43 4.43 4.05
C PHE A 135 -16.74 4.96 5.31
N VAL A 136 -17.35 5.97 5.97
CA VAL A 136 -16.77 6.54 7.20
C VAL A 136 -16.70 5.49 8.31
N ASN A 137 -17.69 4.61 8.40
CA ASN A 137 -17.68 3.51 9.37
C ASN A 137 -16.60 2.46 9.06
N ASP A 138 -16.41 2.11 7.79
CA ASP A 138 -15.43 1.10 7.38
C ASP A 138 -13.99 1.61 7.46
N MET A 139 -13.76 2.90 7.23
CA MET A 139 -12.43 3.55 7.42
C MET A 139 -12.02 3.71 8.89
N ASN A 140 -12.96 3.53 9.82
CA ASN A 140 -12.66 3.44 11.25
C ASN A 140 -12.39 2.00 11.70
N LYS A 141 -12.49 1.02 10.80
CA LYS A 141 -12.17 -0.38 11.09
C LYS A 141 -10.75 -0.69 10.66
N LEU A 142 -10.13 -1.63 11.37
CA LEU A 142 -8.86 -2.24 10.96
C LEU A 142 -9.02 -2.93 9.60
N PRO A 143 -7.94 -3.02 8.79
CA PRO A 143 -7.95 -3.71 7.49
C PRO A 143 -8.63 -5.08 7.53
N HIS A 144 -8.26 -5.94 8.48
CA HIS A 144 -8.83 -7.30 8.64
C HIS A 144 -10.31 -7.33 9.08
N LYS A 145 -10.92 -6.19 9.43
CA LYS A 145 -12.36 -6.08 9.77
C LYS A 145 -13.20 -5.52 8.61
N ARG A 146 -12.56 -5.14 7.50
CA ARG A 146 -13.22 -4.77 6.24
C ARG A 146 -13.48 -6.05 5.43
N GLU A 147 -14.37 -6.01 4.43
CA GLU A 147 -14.56 -7.12 3.47
C GLU A 147 -13.34 -7.23 2.51
N ILE A 148 -12.15 -7.29 3.09
CA ILE A 148 -10.87 -7.17 2.42
C ILE A 148 -10.52 -8.45 1.68
N GLU A 149 -11.18 -9.58 1.99
CA GLU A 149 -11.13 -10.84 1.22
C GLU A 149 -11.46 -10.62 -0.26
N LYS A 150 -12.42 -9.72 -0.54
CA LYS A 150 -12.81 -9.40 -1.91
C LYS A 150 -11.65 -8.79 -2.71
N VAL A 151 -10.71 -8.11 -2.06
CA VAL A 151 -9.51 -7.54 -2.69
C VAL A 151 -8.63 -8.67 -3.22
N ASP A 152 -8.36 -9.69 -2.39
CA ASP A 152 -7.57 -10.85 -2.80
C ASP A 152 -8.29 -11.65 -3.89
N GLU A 153 -9.61 -11.85 -3.78
CA GLU A 153 -10.42 -12.49 -4.81
C GLU A 153 -10.33 -11.75 -6.15
N PHE A 154 -10.43 -10.41 -6.13
CA PHE A 154 -10.31 -9.57 -7.31
C PHE A 154 -8.93 -9.67 -7.95
N ALA A 155 -7.87 -9.66 -7.15
CA ALA A 155 -6.49 -9.82 -7.61
C ALA A 155 -6.31 -11.13 -8.39
N LEU A 156 -7.03 -12.20 -8.03
CA LEU A 156 -6.97 -13.49 -8.72
C LEU A 156 -7.78 -13.55 -10.03
N THR A 157 -8.62 -12.55 -10.31
CA THR A 157 -9.38 -12.49 -11.57
C THR A 157 -8.51 -12.05 -12.75
N THR A 158 -9.03 -12.19 -13.97
CA THR A 158 -8.44 -11.56 -15.17
C THR A 158 -8.86 -10.10 -15.32
N GLY A 159 -9.90 -9.65 -14.60
CA GLY A 159 -10.37 -8.27 -14.60
C GLY A 159 -9.31 -7.27 -14.12
N LYS A 160 -8.37 -7.73 -13.27
CA LYS A 160 -7.22 -6.94 -12.82
C LYS A 160 -6.46 -6.28 -13.97
N TYR A 161 -6.34 -6.94 -15.13
CA TYR A 161 -5.55 -6.40 -16.23
C TYR A 161 -6.15 -5.10 -16.77
N ALA A 162 -7.45 -5.11 -17.02
CA ALA A 162 -8.16 -3.93 -17.53
C ALA A 162 -8.28 -2.84 -16.47
N LEU A 163 -8.59 -3.20 -15.22
CA LEU A 163 -8.94 -2.24 -14.18
C LEU A 163 -7.72 -1.64 -13.46
N LEU A 164 -6.57 -2.32 -13.48
CA LEU A 164 -5.30 -1.81 -12.94
C LEU A 164 -4.36 -1.29 -14.04
N GLY A 165 -4.73 -1.40 -15.31
CA GLY A 165 -3.88 -1.03 -16.43
C GLY A 165 -2.62 -1.90 -16.54
N MET A 166 -2.74 -3.19 -16.22
CA MET A 166 -1.66 -4.16 -16.36
C MET A 166 -1.66 -4.80 -17.75
N LYS A 167 -0.48 -5.26 -18.17
CA LYS A 167 -0.36 -6.14 -19.34
C LYS A 167 -0.68 -7.59 -18.95
N PRO A 168 -1.25 -8.42 -19.84
CA PRO A 168 -1.64 -9.80 -19.52
C PRO A 168 -0.51 -10.75 -19.07
N HIS A 169 0.75 -10.41 -19.35
CA HIS A 169 1.91 -11.20 -18.94
C HIS A 169 2.55 -10.73 -17.63
N GLU A 170 2.15 -9.56 -17.12
CA GLU A 170 2.69 -8.99 -15.88
C GLU A 170 2.18 -9.78 -14.66
N THR A 171 3.09 -10.01 -13.71
CA THR A 171 2.79 -10.56 -12.39
C THR A 171 2.46 -9.43 -11.43
N LEU A 172 1.28 -9.51 -10.79
CA LEU A 172 0.85 -8.53 -9.79
C LEU A 172 1.50 -8.82 -8.43
N ILE A 173 2.21 -7.85 -7.86
CA ILE A 173 2.71 -7.89 -6.49
C ILE A 173 2.06 -6.76 -5.70
N PHE A 174 1.40 -7.07 -4.59
CA PHE A 174 0.72 -6.08 -3.76
C PHE A 174 0.79 -6.40 -2.26
N GLY A 175 0.34 -5.49 -1.42
CA GLY A 175 0.21 -5.63 0.04
C GLY A 175 -1.21 -5.30 0.50
N HIS A 176 -1.36 -4.32 1.39
CA HIS A 176 -2.63 -3.73 1.88
C HIS A 176 -3.54 -4.64 2.73
N THR A 177 -3.76 -5.88 2.31
CA THR A 177 -4.72 -6.79 2.95
C THR A 177 -4.14 -7.55 4.15
N HIS A 178 -2.83 -7.41 4.36
CA HIS A 178 -2.04 -8.06 5.42
C HIS A 178 -1.99 -9.59 5.33
N ARG A 179 -2.54 -10.21 4.28
CA ARG A 179 -2.61 -11.67 4.13
C ARG A 179 -1.63 -12.16 3.06
N PRO A 180 -0.46 -12.69 3.47
CA PRO A 180 0.53 -13.13 2.50
C PRO A 180 0.07 -14.36 1.72
N PHE A 181 0.29 -14.36 0.41
CA PHE A 181 0.09 -15.54 -0.43
C PHE A 181 0.84 -15.42 -1.76
N ILE A 182 1.07 -16.55 -2.43
CA ILE A 182 1.50 -16.60 -3.82
C ILE A 182 0.51 -17.48 -4.60
N ASN A 183 0.18 -17.03 -5.81
CA ASN A 183 -0.54 -17.82 -6.80
C ASN A 183 0.16 -17.68 -8.16
N GLU A 184 1.10 -18.58 -8.45
CA GLU A 184 1.86 -18.59 -9.70
C GLU A 184 0.94 -18.75 -10.93
N ALA A 185 -0.06 -19.62 -10.85
CA ALA A 185 -0.99 -19.88 -11.95
C ALA A 185 -1.82 -18.63 -12.33
N LYS A 186 -2.05 -17.72 -11.38
CA LYS A 186 -2.74 -16.44 -11.61
C LYS A 186 -1.81 -15.25 -11.75
N LYS A 187 -0.49 -15.47 -11.63
CA LYS A 187 0.56 -14.44 -11.60
C LYS A 187 0.27 -13.35 -10.57
N VAL A 188 0.09 -13.74 -9.31
CA VAL A 188 -0.20 -12.82 -8.19
C VAL A 188 0.62 -13.22 -6.96
N ALA A 189 1.15 -12.23 -6.25
CA ALA A 189 1.66 -12.39 -4.88
C ALA A 189 1.20 -11.24 -3.99
N ASN A 190 0.92 -11.56 -2.74
CA ASN A 190 0.68 -10.60 -1.67
C ASN A 190 1.81 -10.71 -0.65
N THR A 191 2.45 -9.57 -0.33
CA THR A 191 3.59 -9.51 0.59
C THR A 191 3.22 -9.69 2.05
N GLY A 192 1.94 -9.63 2.41
CA GLY A 192 1.47 -9.69 3.78
C GLY A 192 1.76 -8.40 4.55
N SER A 193 2.08 -8.52 5.84
CA SER A 193 2.36 -7.38 6.72
C SER A 193 3.36 -7.74 7.83
N TRP A 194 3.96 -6.70 8.40
CA TRP A 194 4.94 -6.75 9.50
C TRP A 194 4.35 -6.27 10.83
N ILE A 195 3.02 -6.21 10.91
CA ILE A 195 2.31 -5.91 12.16
C ILE A 195 1.82 -7.21 12.81
N ASP A 196 1.78 -7.22 14.14
CA ASP A 196 1.37 -8.36 14.96
C ASP A 196 -0.16 -8.56 14.96
N GLU A 197 -0.75 -8.79 13.79
CA GLU A 197 -2.20 -9.05 13.61
C GLU A 197 -2.52 -10.52 13.26
N LEU A 198 -1.56 -11.23 12.66
CA LEU A 198 -1.70 -12.63 12.24
C LEU A 198 -0.98 -13.59 13.21
N PRO A 199 -1.22 -14.91 13.11
CA PRO A 199 -0.39 -15.89 13.81
C PRO A 199 1.11 -15.68 13.54
N LYS A 200 1.97 -15.93 14.52
CA LYS A 200 3.42 -15.69 14.43
C LYS A 200 4.12 -16.36 13.22
N ASN A 201 3.56 -17.45 12.72
CA ASN A 201 4.06 -18.18 11.55
C ASN A 201 3.61 -17.57 10.21
N GLU A 202 2.78 -16.54 10.23
CA GLU A 202 2.14 -15.91 9.06
C GLU A 202 2.37 -14.39 8.99
N GLN A 203 3.04 -13.80 9.98
CA GLN A 203 3.43 -12.38 10.01
C GLN A 203 4.89 -12.18 9.57
N ASN A 204 5.30 -10.93 9.35
CA ASN A 204 6.64 -10.53 8.92
C ASN A 204 7.05 -11.17 7.59
N SER A 205 6.11 -11.19 6.65
CA SER A 205 6.27 -11.80 5.34
C SER A 205 6.89 -10.85 4.33
N TYR A 206 7.55 -11.41 3.32
CA TYR A 206 8.08 -10.68 2.17
C TYR A 206 8.15 -11.61 0.96
N ILE A 207 8.19 -11.03 -0.24
CA ILE A 207 8.40 -11.77 -1.49
C ILE A 207 9.85 -11.57 -1.92
N GLU A 208 10.56 -12.67 -2.08
CA GLU A 208 11.86 -12.68 -2.76
C GLU A 208 11.64 -13.05 -4.24
N ILE A 209 12.33 -12.36 -5.14
CA ILE A 209 12.28 -12.62 -6.57
C ILE A 209 13.71 -12.85 -7.06
N GLU A 210 13.97 -14.02 -7.65
CA GLU A 210 15.26 -14.37 -8.24
C GLU A 210 15.05 -15.15 -9.53
N ASP A 211 15.63 -14.66 -10.62
CA ASP A 211 15.54 -15.26 -11.96
C ASP A 211 14.07 -15.50 -12.38
N GLY A 212 13.22 -14.51 -12.11
CA GLY A 212 11.79 -14.50 -12.42
C GLY A 212 10.91 -15.35 -11.50
N LYS A 213 11.50 -16.07 -10.52
CA LYS A 213 10.76 -16.93 -9.59
C LYS A 213 10.46 -16.17 -8.31
N MET A 214 9.21 -16.27 -7.84
CA MET A 214 8.77 -15.67 -6.58
C MET A 214 8.78 -16.71 -5.46
N GLU A 215 9.30 -16.32 -4.30
CA GLU A 215 9.19 -17.10 -3.06
C GLU A 215 8.60 -16.24 -1.94
N LEU A 216 7.61 -16.78 -1.24
CA LEU A 216 7.03 -16.14 -0.05
C LEU A 216 7.81 -16.58 1.17
N LYS A 217 8.52 -15.63 1.76
CA LYS A 217 9.37 -15.86 2.92
C LYS A 217 8.82 -15.13 4.14
N TYR A 218 9.26 -15.60 5.31
CA TYR A 218 8.87 -15.05 6.61
C TYR A 218 10.12 -14.78 7.42
N PHE A 219 10.22 -13.57 7.96
CA PHE A 219 11.28 -13.21 8.88
C PHE A 219 10.93 -13.69 10.29
N LYS A 220 11.73 -14.61 10.83
CA LYS A 220 11.58 -15.12 12.20
C LYS A 220 12.64 -14.46 13.10
N HIS A 221 12.16 -13.83 14.17
CA HIS A 221 12.99 -13.35 15.28
C HIS A 221 13.36 -14.48 16.23
#